data_AF-X1PR60-F1
#
_entry.id   AF-X1PR60-F1
#
_cell.length_a   1.000
_cell.length_b   1.000
_cell.length_c   1.000
_cell.angle_alpha   90.00
_cell.angle_beta   90.00
_cell.angle_gamma   90.00
#
_symmetry.space_group_name_H-M   'P 1'
#
loop_
_entity.id
_entity.type
_entity.pdbx_description
1 polymer ?
#
loop_
_entity_poly.entity_id
_entity_poly.type
_entity_poly.pdbx_seq_one_letter_code
_entity_poly.pdbx_strand_id
1 'polypeptide(L)'
;ILDSKQEDDSGVQTVEIDRTTASPYFFMRLVSKGQDRVVHSLVNGKPIVVVCSNEMVKPFLSSLQAFQPRRELLVSLFPSNYVPPDQFDVLFTTPDLISSYPNSVICDLTTGKAKGGEESEFSREILRKLQEDVESGEHNHKKIIGSSILKLEGEVIKIIRYSGTSIISQYYALTTNPKQQFASLAESEIDMAFQIAYTRYPEYASSIDSLYQDVTGKKRKFGI
;
A
#
# COMPACT_ATOMS: atom_id res chain seq x y z
N ILE A 1 3.99 -23.71 24.45
CA ILE A 1 2.53 -23.94 24.66
C ILE A 1 1.91 -22.56 24.73
N LEU A 2 1.48 -22.04 23.58
CA LEU A 2 0.79 -20.76 23.48
C LEU A 2 -0.70 -21.10 23.48
N ASP A 3 -1.35 -20.88 24.62
CA ASP A 3 -2.79 -20.85 24.73
C ASP A 3 -3.28 -19.63 23.96
N SER A 4 -3.56 -19.84 22.67
CA SER A 4 -4.46 -18.96 21.95
C SER A 4 -5.86 -19.43 22.32
N LYS A 5 -6.54 -18.64 23.17
CA LYS A 5 -8.00 -18.65 23.16
C LYS A 5 -8.40 -18.26 21.74
N GLN A 6 -8.83 -19.25 20.95
CA GLN A 6 -9.66 -19.05 19.78
C GLN A 6 -10.95 -18.40 20.28
N GLU A 7 -10.95 -17.07 20.38
CA GLU A 7 -12.19 -16.33 20.30
C GLU A 7 -12.53 -16.18 18.82
N ASP A 8 -13.80 -16.44 18.53
CA ASP A 8 -14.51 -16.51 17.26
C ASP A 8 -14.54 -15.15 16.52
N ASP A 9 -13.39 -14.48 16.40
CA ASP A 9 -13.34 -13.13 15.86
C ASP A 9 -13.12 -13.20 14.35
N SER A 10 -14.24 -13.30 13.63
CA SER A 10 -14.35 -13.19 12.16
C SER A 10 -13.89 -11.83 11.58
N GLY A 11 -13.04 -11.11 12.30
CA GLY A 11 -12.61 -9.75 12.03
C GLY A 11 -11.28 -9.64 11.29
N VAL A 12 -11.12 -8.51 10.61
CA VAL A 12 -9.82 -8.01 10.16
C VAL A 12 -9.08 -7.48 11.38
N GLN A 13 -7.82 -7.88 11.52
CA GLN A 13 -6.96 -7.51 12.62
C GLN A 13 -5.69 -6.85 12.10
N THR A 14 -5.14 -5.92 12.87
CA THR A 14 -3.78 -5.42 12.69
C THR A 14 -2.85 -6.27 13.55
N VAL A 15 -1.91 -6.96 12.92
CA VAL A 15 -0.90 -7.75 13.63
C VAL A 15 0.32 -6.86 13.88
N GLU A 16 0.71 -6.69 15.14
CA GLU A 16 1.91 -5.95 15.48
C GLU A 16 3.16 -6.70 14.96
N ILE A 17 3.89 -6.07 14.06
CA ILE A 17 5.14 -6.57 13.49
C ILE A 17 6.23 -5.60 13.86
N ASP A 18 7.31 -6.11 14.44
CA ASP A 18 8.53 -5.34 14.58
C ASP A 18 9.11 -5.01 13.19
N ARG A 19 8.84 -3.80 12.74
CA ARG A 19 9.28 -3.30 11.43
C ARG A 19 10.79 -3.16 11.34
N THR A 20 11.50 -3.13 12.47
CA THR A 20 12.96 -3.01 12.47
C THR A 20 13.62 -4.31 12.01
N THR A 21 12.96 -5.45 12.24
CA THR A 21 13.44 -6.79 11.89
C THR A 21 12.78 -7.37 10.62
N ALA A 22 11.81 -6.68 10.04
CA ALA A 22 11.16 -7.06 8.78
C ALA A 22 12.19 -7.23 7.64
N SER A 23 12.14 -8.39 6.97
CA SER A 23 13.05 -8.75 5.89
C SER A 23 12.32 -9.49 4.77
N PRO A 24 12.51 -9.11 3.49
CA PRO A 24 11.78 -9.70 2.37
C PRO A 24 12.26 -11.11 2.01
N TYR A 25 13.43 -11.54 2.49
CA TYR A 25 14.10 -12.73 1.96
C TYR A 25 13.38 -14.04 2.29
N PHE A 26 12.65 -14.10 3.41
CA PHE A 26 11.87 -15.30 3.72
C PHE A 26 10.73 -15.51 2.72
N PHE A 27 10.01 -14.44 2.35
CA PHE A 27 9.06 -14.46 1.22
C PHE A 27 9.72 -14.90 -0.08
N MET A 28 10.87 -14.31 -0.43
CA MET A 28 11.56 -14.63 -1.69
C MET A 28 12.03 -16.09 -1.76
N ARG A 29 12.41 -16.69 -0.63
CA ARG A 29 12.78 -18.11 -0.57
C ARG A 29 11.57 -19.04 -0.69
N LEU A 30 10.43 -18.67 -0.10
CA LEU A 30 9.24 -19.51 -0.10
C LEU A 30 8.49 -19.50 -1.42
N VAL A 31 8.39 -18.33 -2.05
CA VAL A 31 7.61 -18.15 -3.27
C VAL A 31 8.55 -18.19 -4.45
N SER A 32 8.67 -19.33 -5.12
CA SER A 32 9.59 -19.49 -6.26
C SER A 32 9.10 -18.85 -7.56
N LYS A 33 7.78 -18.71 -7.73
CA LYS A 33 7.16 -18.21 -8.97
C LYS A 33 6.04 -17.22 -8.68
N GLY A 34 6.00 -16.12 -9.42
CA GLY A 34 4.96 -15.09 -9.31
C GLY A 34 5.18 -14.10 -8.17
N GLN A 35 6.40 -14.01 -7.62
CA GLN A 35 6.74 -13.04 -6.57
C GLN A 35 6.39 -11.60 -6.98
N ASP A 36 6.63 -11.27 -8.25
CA ASP A 36 6.39 -9.93 -8.83
C ASP A 36 4.92 -9.51 -8.72
N ARG A 37 3.99 -10.47 -8.91
CA ARG A 37 2.54 -10.26 -8.77
C ARG A 37 2.14 -9.93 -7.34
N VAL A 38 2.74 -10.62 -6.36
CA VAL A 38 2.50 -10.37 -4.93
C VAL A 38 3.02 -8.97 -4.55
N VAL A 39 4.27 -8.66 -4.90
CA VAL A 39 4.86 -7.34 -4.60
C VAL A 39 4.09 -6.23 -5.31
N HIS A 40 3.68 -6.44 -6.56
CA HIS A 40 2.89 -5.46 -7.31
C HIS A 40 1.54 -5.18 -6.65
N SER A 41 0.78 -6.24 -6.32
CA SER A 41 -0.50 -6.08 -5.63
C SER A 41 -0.33 -5.37 -4.29
N LEU A 42 0.68 -5.76 -3.52
CA LEU A 42 0.95 -5.16 -2.23
C LEU A 42 1.26 -3.66 -2.36
N VAL A 43 2.17 -3.28 -3.25
CA VAL A 43 2.55 -1.87 -3.50
C VAL A 43 1.33 -1.02 -3.92
N ASN A 44 0.42 -1.60 -4.70
CA ASN A 44 -0.79 -0.94 -5.18
C ASN A 44 -1.98 -1.01 -4.22
N GLY A 45 -1.84 -1.62 -3.05
CA GLY A 45 -2.94 -1.81 -2.10
C GLY A 45 -4.04 -2.72 -2.64
N LYS A 46 -3.71 -3.64 -3.55
CA LYS A 46 -4.63 -4.70 -4.00
C LYS A 46 -4.54 -5.88 -3.01
N PRO A 47 -5.67 -6.51 -2.66
CA PRO A 47 -5.72 -7.59 -1.68
C PRO A 47 -4.98 -8.84 -2.17
N ILE A 48 -4.32 -9.52 -1.24
CA ILE A 48 -3.60 -10.77 -1.46
C ILE A 48 -4.21 -11.84 -0.56
N VAL A 49 -4.49 -13.01 -1.14
CA VAL A 49 -4.92 -14.19 -0.39
C VAL A 49 -3.75 -15.15 -0.30
N VAL A 50 -3.44 -15.61 0.90
CA VAL A 50 -2.30 -16.46 1.21
C VAL A 50 -2.80 -17.79 1.75
N VAL A 51 -2.31 -18.88 1.18
CA VAL A 51 -2.64 -20.24 1.61
C VAL A 51 -1.44 -20.81 2.34
N CYS A 52 -1.56 -21.01 3.65
CA CYS A 52 -0.47 -21.53 4.47
C CYS A 52 -0.99 -22.16 5.78
N SER A 53 -0.09 -22.77 6.54
CA SER A 53 -0.36 -23.16 7.93
C SER A 53 -0.21 -21.97 8.89
N ASN A 54 -0.84 -22.05 10.07
CA ASN A 54 -0.80 -21.00 11.09
C ASN A 54 0.63 -20.59 11.50
N GLU A 55 1.55 -21.55 11.55
CA GLU A 55 2.95 -21.33 11.93
C GLU A 55 3.70 -20.41 10.96
N MET A 56 3.25 -20.36 9.69
CA MET A 56 3.89 -19.59 8.63
C MET A 56 3.41 -18.14 8.56
N VAL A 57 2.29 -17.81 9.22
CA VAL A 57 1.66 -16.48 9.17
C VAL A 57 2.65 -15.39 9.58
N LYS A 58 3.18 -15.47 10.80
CA LYS A 58 4.04 -14.42 11.37
C LYS A 58 5.33 -14.18 10.56
N PRO A 59 6.14 -15.21 10.22
CA PRO A 59 7.36 -14.97 9.45
C PRO A 59 7.05 -14.49 8.03
N PHE A 60 5.99 -14.99 7.39
CA PHE A 60 5.60 -14.55 6.06
C PHE A 60 5.08 -13.11 6.04
N LEU A 61 4.20 -12.77 6.97
CA LEU A 61 3.65 -11.42 7.11
C LEU A 61 4.76 -10.40 7.41
N SER A 62 5.72 -10.74 8.27
CA SER A 62 6.91 -9.91 8.52
C SER A 62 7.71 -9.63 7.24
N SER A 63 7.82 -10.62 6.34
CA SER A 63 8.44 -10.40 5.04
C SER A 63 7.64 -9.50 4.11
N LEU A 64 6.31 -9.62 4.08
CA LEU A 64 5.47 -8.73 3.29
C LEU A 64 5.54 -7.29 3.79
N GLN A 65 5.57 -7.09 5.11
CA GLN A 65 5.67 -5.77 5.74
C GLN A 65 6.91 -4.98 5.28
N ALA A 66 8.00 -5.65 4.90
CA ALA A 66 9.19 -5.00 4.37
C ALA A 66 8.94 -4.21 3.06
N PHE A 67 7.96 -4.63 2.26
CA PHE A 67 7.54 -3.95 1.04
C PHE A 67 6.52 -2.82 1.27
N GLN A 68 5.98 -2.70 2.50
CA GLN A 68 5.05 -1.66 2.92
C GLN A 68 5.59 -0.90 4.15
N PRO A 69 6.69 -0.14 4.02
CA PRO A 69 7.35 0.47 5.17
C PRO A 69 6.53 1.59 5.84
N ARG A 70 5.53 2.15 5.15
CA ARG A 70 4.81 3.37 5.58
C ARG A 70 3.53 3.13 6.38
N ARG A 71 2.98 1.92 6.34
CA ARG A 71 1.74 1.57 7.04
C ARG A 71 1.73 0.11 7.44
N GLU A 72 0.90 -0.22 8.41
CA GLU A 72 0.66 -1.62 8.77
C GLU A 72 -0.27 -2.27 7.76
N LEU A 73 -0.09 -3.58 7.59
CA LEU A 73 -0.98 -4.40 6.80
C LEU A 73 -2.22 -4.74 7.62
N LEU A 74 -3.39 -4.57 7.00
CA LEU A 74 -4.65 -5.11 7.49
C LEU A 74 -4.71 -6.59 7.17
N VAL A 75 -4.87 -7.44 8.18
CA VAL A 75 -4.74 -8.89 8.04
C VAL A 75 -6.01 -9.59 8.47
N SER A 76 -6.51 -10.52 7.67
CA SER A 76 -7.53 -11.47 8.10
C SER A 76 -6.91 -12.85 8.28
N LEU A 77 -7.14 -13.48 9.42
CA LEU A 77 -6.53 -14.76 9.79
C LEU A 77 -7.59 -15.86 9.80
N PHE A 78 -7.49 -16.77 8.83
CA PHE A 78 -8.32 -17.99 8.71
C PHE A 78 -9.81 -17.76 9.01
N PRO A 79 -10.45 -16.78 8.33
CA PRO A 79 -11.83 -16.46 8.63
C PRO A 79 -12.74 -17.65 8.25
N SER A 80 -13.68 -17.97 9.13
CA SER A 80 -14.71 -18.99 8.88
C SER A 80 -15.72 -18.57 7.82
N ASN A 81 -15.84 -17.26 7.58
CA ASN A 81 -16.78 -16.64 6.65
C ASN A 81 -16.04 -15.83 5.56
N TYR A 82 -16.75 -15.51 4.49
CA TYR A 82 -16.23 -14.60 3.46
C TYR A 82 -15.92 -13.22 4.05
N VAL A 83 -14.71 -12.73 3.80
CA VAL A 83 -14.29 -11.37 4.10
C VAL A 83 -14.19 -10.58 2.80
N PRO A 84 -14.86 -9.42 2.66
CA PRO A 84 -14.75 -8.56 1.49
C PRO A 84 -13.31 -8.08 1.22
N PRO A 85 -12.82 -8.08 -0.04
CA PRO A 85 -11.43 -7.76 -0.36
C PRO A 85 -10.98 -6.32 -0.09
N ASP A 86 -11.91 -5.40 0.12
CA ASP A 86 -11.66 -4.01 0.52
C ASP A 86 -11.34 -3.86 2.02
N GLN A 87 -11.54 -4.92 2.81
CA GLN A 87 -11.33 -4.89 4.25
C GLN A 87 -9.95 -5.38 4.68
N PHE A 88 -9.16 -6.01 3.79
CA PHE A 88 -7.85 -6.54 4.13
C PHE A 88 -6.81 -6.28 3.04
N ASP A 89 -5.55 -6.20 3.45
CA ASP A 89 -4.40 -6.27 2.53
C ASP A 89 -3.98 -7.71 2.30
N VAL A 90 -3.96 -8.50 3.37
CA VAL A 90 -3.55 -9.91 3.35
C VAL A 90 -4.56 -10.78 4.08
N LEU A 91 -5.11 -11.79 3.40
CA LEU A 91 -5.99 -12.79 4.01
C LEU A 91 -5.30 -14.14 4.02
N PHE A 92 -5.06 -14.70 5.20
CA PHE A 92 -4.55 -16.06 5.37
C PHE A 92 -5.71 -17.03 5.45
N THR A 93 -5.67 -18.13 4.68
CA THR A 93 -6.79 -19.06 4.60
C THR A 93 -6.40 -20.47 4.21
N THR A 94 -7.36 -21.38 4.26
CA THR A 94 -7.27 -22.74 3.73
C THR A 94 -7.64 -22.78 2.24
N PRO A 95 -7.27 -23.85 1.50
CA PRO A 95 -7.52 -23.93 0.07
C PRO A 95 -8.99 -23.79 -0.37
N ASP A 96 -9.93 -24.16 0.50
CA ASP A 96 -11.36 -24.22 0.18
C ASP A 96 -11.96 -22.83 -0.13
N LEU A 97 -11.44 -21.78 0.53
CA LEU A 97 -11.95 -20.41 0.39
C LEU A 97 -11.33 -19.65 -0.78
N ILE A 98 -10.31 -20.18 -1.46
CA ILE A 98 -9.63 -19.50 -2.59
C ILE A 98 -10.63 -19.15 -3.70
N SER A 99 -11.59 -20.05 -3.98
CA SER A 99 -12.57 -19.89 -5.06
C SER A 99 -13.45 -18.64 -4.90
N SER A 100 -13.59 -18.14 -3.67
CA SER A 100 -14.32 -16.91 -3.34
C SER A 100 -13.57 -15.62 -3.73
N TYR A 101 -12.31 -15.72 -4.16
CA TYR A 101 -11.43 -14.57 -4.43
C TYR A 101 -10.84 -14.58 -5.86
N PRO A 102 -11.67 -14.62 -6.92
CA PRO A 102 -11.21 -14.80 -8.30
C PRO A 102 -10.35 -13.66 -8.85
N ASN A 103 -10.50 -12.44 -8.31
CA ASN A 103 -9.79 -11.24 -8.76
C ASN A 103 -8.57 -10.89 -7.90
N SER A 104 -8.29 -11.67 -6.87
CA SER A 104 -7.16 -11.43 -5.97
C SER A 104 -5.91 -12.16 -6.45
N VAL A 105 -4.74 -11.71 -6.02
CA VAL A 105 -3.53 -12.54 -6.11
C VAL A 105 -3.62 -13.63 -5.08
N ILE A 106 -3.49 -14.89 -5.52
CA ILE A 106 -3.46 -16.06 -4.65
C ILE A 106 -2.00 -16.51 -4.52
N CYS A 107 -1.45 -16.41 -3.32
CA CYS A 107 -0.11 -16.85 -2.96
C CYS A 107 -0.19 -18.15 -2.16
N ASP A 108 0.13 -19.27 -2.79
CA ASP A 108 0.10 -20.58 -2.16
C ASP A 108 1.51 -20.94 -1.66
N LEU A 109 1.69 -20.94 -0.33
CA LEU A 109 2.96 -21.25 0.31
C LEU A 109 3.24 -22.76 0.35
N THR A 110 2.23 -23.60 0.14
CA THR A 110 2.41 -25.06 0.06
C THR A 110 3.03 -25.46 -1.27
N THR A 111 2.66 -24.77 -2.36
CA THR A 111 3.23 -25.00 -3.69
C THR A 111 4.33 -24.00 -4.06
N GLY A 112 4.54 -22.97 -3.25
CA GLY A 112 5.53 -21.91 -3.46
C GLY A 112 5.25 -21.08 -4.70
N LYS A 113 3.98 -20.89 -5.06
CA LYS A 113 3.55 -20.22 -6.29
C LYS A 113 2.48 -19.18 -6.01
N ALA A 114 2.64 -18.01 -6.64
CA ALA A 114 1.60 -17.01 -6.73
C ALA A 114 0.97 -16.99 -8.13
N LYS A 115 -0.36 -16.84 -8.17
CA LYS A 115 -1.18 -16.77 -9.40
C LYS A 115 -2.17 -15.61 -9.30
N GLY A 116 -2.76 -15.25 -10.43
CA GLY A 116 -3.65 -14.08 -10.54
C GLY A 116 -2.87 -12.76 -10.56
N GLY A 117 -3.60 -11.65 -10.54
CA GLY A 117 -3.03 -10.30 -10.58
C GLY A 117 -2.24 -9.96 -11.85
N GLU A 118 -1.61 -8.79 -11.82
CA GLU A 118 -0.85 -8.20 -12.92
C GLU A 118 0.65 -8.42 -12.72
N GLU A 119 1.35 -8.63 -13.84
CA GLU A 119 2.80 -8.65 -13.86
C GLU A 119 3.35 -7.22 -13.85
N SER A 120 4.56 -7.05 -13.31
CA SER A 120 5.12 -5.72 -13.08
C SER A 120 6.63 -5.73 -13.27
N GLU A 121 7.11 -5.04 -14.30
CA GLU A 121 8.56 -4.85 -14.52
C GLU A 121 9.21 -4.14 -13.34
N PHE A 122 8.52 -3.17 -12.74
CA PHE A 122 8.99 -2.49 -11.53
C PHE A 122 9.21 -3.48 -10.38
N SER A 123 8.25 -4.37 -10.15
CA SER A 123 8.35 -5.37 -9.07
C SER A 123 9.44 -6.38 -9.36
N ARG A 124 9.60 -6.82 -10.63
CA ARG A 124 10.70 -7.70 -11.05
C ARG A 124 12.06 -7.06 -10.83
N GLU A 125 12.20 -5.78 -11.14
CA GLU A 125 13.44 -5.05 -10.96
C GLU A 125 13.81 -4.89 -9.48
N ILE A 126 12.82 -4.65 -8.60
CA ILE A 126 13.05 -4.66 -7.14
C ILE A 126 13.53 -6.04 -6.69
N LEU A 127 12.84 -7.11 -7.10
CA LEU A 127 13.16 -8.47 -6.70
C LEU A 127 14.55 -8.90 -7.20
N ARG A 128 14.93 -8.50 -8.42
CA ARG A 128 16.27 -8.72 -8.98
C ARG A 128 17.35 -8.07 -8.11
N LYS A 129 17.18 -6.79 -7.75
CA LYS A 129 18.12 -6.09 -6.86
C LYS A 129 18.22 -6.74 -5.48
N LEU A 130 17.10 -7.20 -4.93
CA LEU A 130 17.09 -7.92 -3.65
C LEU A 130 17.80 -9.28 -3.75
N GLN A 131 17.72 -9.95 -4.89
CA GLN A 131 18.44 -11.20 -5.14
C GLN A 131 19.95 -10.95 -5.19
N GLU A 132 20.38 -9.93 -5.94
CA GLU A 132 21.80 -9.52 -6.03
C GLU A 132 22.37 -9.12 -4.65
N ASP A 133 21.56 -8.46 -3.82
CA ASP A 133 21.90 -8.05 -2.46
C ASP A 133 22.09 -9.24 -1.48
N VAL A 134 21.35 -10.34 -1.69
CA VAL A 134 21.57 -11.59 -0.96
C VAL A 134 22.86 -12.26 -1.43
N GLU A 135 23.12 -12.26 -2.73
CA GLU A 135 24.31 -12.89 -3.33
C GLU A 135 25.60 -12.14 -2.96
N SER A 136 25.54 -10.82 -2.78
CA SER A 136 26.67 -10.00 -2.32
C SER A 136 26.89 -10.06 -0.80
N GLY A 137 25.91 -10.53 -0.03
CA GLY A 137 25.97 -10.59 1.43
C GLY A 137 25.85 -9.22 2.12
N GLU A 138 25.42 -8.18 1.38
CA GLU A 138 25.32 -6.81 1.90
C GLU A 138 24.09 -6.59 2.80
N HIS A 139 22.99 -7.29 2.53
CA HIS A 139 21.74 -7.22 3.29
C HIS A 139 21.14 -5.80 3.40
N ASN A 140 21.18 -5.02 2.31
CA ASN A 140 20.75 -3.64 2.20
C ASN A 140 19.27 -3.47 1.77
N HIS A 141 18.41 -4.47 2.01
CA HIS A 141 17.02 -4.51 1.51
C HIS A 141 16.20 -3.24 1.77
N LYS A 142 16.34 -2.63 2.95
CA LYS A 142 15.60 -1.41 3.32
C LYS A 142 15.89 -0.25 2.36
N LYS A 143 17.16 -0.08 1.97
CA LYS A 143 17.59 0.95 1.04
C LYS A 143 17.10 0.66 -0.38
N ILE A 144 17.17 -0.61 -0.80
CA ILE A 144 16.73 -1.05 -2.14
C ILE A 144 15.22 -0.81 -2.32
N ILE A 145 14.41 -1.29 -1.37
CA ILE A 145 12.96 -1.13 -1.40
C ILE A 145 12.60 0.35 -1.27
N GLY A 146 13.16 1.05 -0.27
CA GLY A 146 12.86 2.46 0.00
C GLY A 146 13.18 3.37 -1.18
N SER A 147 14.37 3.22 -1.79
CA SER A 147 14.75 4.02 -2.97
C SER A 147 13.90 3.72 -4.20
N SER A 148 13.49 2.47 -4.38
CA SER A 148 12.64 2.07 -5.51
C SER A 148 11.21 2.64 -5.37
N ILE A 149 10.63 2.58 -4.16
CA ILE A 149 9.33 3.20 -3.86
C ILE A 149 9.41 4.72 -4.04
N LEU A 150 10.43 5.38 -3.50
CA LEU A 150 10.62 6.83 -3.67
C LEU A 150 10.76 7.24 -5.14
N LYS A 151 11.44 6.41 -5.96
CA LYS A 151 11.53 6.65 -7.41
C LYS A 151 10.16 6.55 -8.07
N LEU A 152 9.38 5.52 -7.76
CA LEU A 152 8.02 5.34 -8.28
C LEU A 152 7.14 6.55 -7.92
N GLU A 153 7.17 6.96 -6.66
CA GLU A 153 6.43 8.13 -6.19
C GLU A 153 6.88 9.41 -6.89
N GLY A 154 8.18 9.58 -7.11
CA GLY A 154 8.72 10.70 -7.88
C GLY A 154 8.18 10.73 -9.31
N GLU A 155 8.08 9.58 -9.98
CA GLU A 155 7.48 9.48 -11.32
C GLU A 155 5.97 9.71 -11.29
N VAL A 156 5.24 9.18 -10.31
CA VAL A 156 3.81 9.46 -10.12
C VAL A 156 3.58 10.95 -9.89
N ILE A 157 4.41 11.60 -9.06
CA ILE A 157 4.37 13.05 -8.84
C ILE A 157 4.62 13.81 -10.15
N LYS A 158 5.58 13.38 -10.99
CA LYS A 158 5.80 14.00 -12.30
C LYS A 158 4.58 13.81 -13.21
N ILE A 159 4.04 12.60 -13.32
CA ILE A 159 2.84 12.31 -14.11
C ILE A 159 1.68 13.17 -13.63
N ILE A 160 1.44 13.25 -12.31
CA ILE A 160 0.42 14.12 -11.72
C ILE A 160 0.69 15.59 -12.06
N ARG A 161 1.93 16.07 -11.98
CA ARG A 161 2.32 17.44 -12.36
C ARG A 161 2.04 17.75 -13.84
N TYR A 162 2.25 16.78 -14.73
CA TYR A 162 2.12 16.99 -16.18
C TYR A 162 0.77 16.57 -16.77
N SER A 163 -0.05 15.78 -16.07
CA SER A 163 -1.31 15.24 -16.59
C SER A 163 -2.50 16.20 -16.48
N GLY A 164 -2.40 17.31 -15.73
CA GLY A 164 -3.37 18.41 -15.75
C GLY A 164 -4.82 18.09 -15.36
N THR A 165 -5.17 16.83 -15.07
CA THR A 165 -6.57 16.35 -14.94
C THR A 165 -6.90 15.69 -13.60
N SER A 166 -5.94 15.54 -12.68
CA SER A 166 -6.20 15.00 -11.35
C SER A 166 -6.37 16.13 -10.32
N ILE A 167 -7.27 15.95 -9.34
CA ILE A 167 -7.45 16.86 -8.20
C ILE A 167 -6.12 17.10 -7.44
N ILE A 168 -5.19 16.13 -7.46
CA ILE A 168 -3.84 16.26 -6.89
C ILE A 168 -2.93 17.05 -7.82
N SER A 169 -3.12 16.96 -9.15
CA SER A 169 -2.47 17.84 -10.14
C SER A 169 -2.88 19.29 -9.93
N GLN A 170 -4.17 19.52 -9.69
CA GLN A 170 -4.72 20.83 -9.36
C GLN A 170 -4.14 21.29 -8.02
N TYR A 171 -4.17 20.48 -6.96
CA TYR A 171 -3.56 20.79 -5.67
C TYR A 171 -2.08 21.19 -5.77
N TYR A 172 -1.25 20.47 -6.52
CA TYR A 172 0.16 20.82 -6.70
C TYR A 172 0.40 21.98 -7.67
N ALA A 173 -0.42 22.15 -8.71
CA ALA A 173 -0.37 23.33 -9.58
C ALA A 173 -0.66 24.62 -8.80
N LEU A 174 -1.55 24.54 -7.81
CA LEU A 174 -1.85 25.62 -6.86
C LEU A 174 -0.66 25.95 -5.94
N THR A 175 0.31 25.04 -5.73
CA THR A 175 1.52 25.30 -4.91
C THR A 175 2.73 25.79 -5.71
N THR A 176 2.71 25.69 -7.04
CA THR A 176 3.86 26.03 -7.90
C THR A 176 3.64 27.30 -8.74
N ASN A 177 2.40 27.65 -9.09
CA ASN A 177 2.04 28.98 -9.58
C ASN A 177 0.59 29.35 -9.17
N PRO A 178 0.37 29.65 -7.87
CA PRO A 178 -0.96 29.71 -7.25
C PRO A 178 -1.90 30.71 -7.92
N LYS A 179 -1.39 31.90 -8.27
CA LYS A 179 -2.21 33.05 -8.68
C LYS A 179 -2.86 32.89 -10.05
N GLN A 180 -2.23 32.14 -10.96
CA GLN A 180 -2.67 32.09 -12.36
C GLN A 180 -3.78 31.05 -12.60
N GLN A 181 -3.90 30.03 -11.75
CA GLN A 181 -4.86 28.92 -11.94
C GLN A 181 -6.02 28.92 -10.94
N PHE A 182 -5.84 29.46 -9.73
CA PHE A 182 -6.99 29.73 -8.83
C PHE A 182 -8.00 30.70 -9.47
N ALA A 183 -7.55 31.56 -10.40
CA ALA A 183 -8.43 32.45 -11.16
C ALA A 183 -9.33 31.71 -12.18
N SER A 184 -9.03 30.43 -12.48
CA SER A 184 -9.72 29.64 -13.50
C SER A 184 -10.64 28.53 -12.95
N LEU A 185 -10.60 28.27 -11.64
CA LEU A 185 -11.43 27.25 -10.98
C LEU A 185 -12.67 27.88 -10.33
N ALA A 186 -13.79 27.17 -10.34
CA ALA A 186 -14.97 27.58 -9.60
C ALA A 186 -14.78 27.34 -8.08
N GLU A 187 -15.43 28.16 -7.25
CA GLU A 187 -15.32 28.11 -5.79
C GLU A 187 -15.71 26.72 -5.23
N SER A 188 -16.68 26.05 -5.85
CA SER A 188 -17.12 24.70 -5.49
C SER A 188 -16.08 23.60 -5.75
N GLU A 189 -15.25 23.74 -6.79
CA GLU A 189 -14.19 22.79 -7.12
C GLU A 189 -13.03 22.91 -6.13
N ILE A 190 -12.73 24.16 -5.76
CA ILE A 190 -11.76 24.50 -4.73
C ILE A 190 -12.19 23.95 -3.36
N ASP A 191 -13.48 23.94 -3.04
CA ASP A 191 -13.98 23.36 -1.79
C ASP A 191 -13.93 21.83 -1.76
N MET A 192 -14.31 21.18 -2.85
CA MET A 192 -14.28 19.71 -2.95
C MET A 192 -12.86 19.15 -2.81
N ALA A 193 -11.88 19.76 -3.48
CA ALA A 193 -10.48 19.36 -3.39
C ALA A 193 -9.93 19.46 -1.95
N PHE A 194 -10.35 20.50 -1.22
CA PHE A 194 -9.96 20.71 0.17
C PHE A 194 -10.63 19.72 1.12
N GLN A 195 -11.91 19.42 0.92
CA GLN A 195 -12.62 18.46 1.76
C GLN A 195 -11.96 17.07 1.69
N ILE A 196 -11.57 16.64 0.49
CA ILE A 196 -10.86 15.37 0.27
C ILE A 196 -9.47 15.39 0.93
N ALA A 197 -8.72 16.48 0.76
CA ALA A 197 -7.40 16.63 1.38
C ALA A 197 -7.48 16.63 2.91
N TYR A 198 -8.48 17.31 3.48
CA TYR A 198 -8.70 17.38 4.92
C TYR A 198 -9.11 16.02 5.51
N THR A 199 -10.00 15.28 4.83
CA THR A 199 -10.42 13.95 5.28
C THR A 199 -9.30 12.92 5.21
N ARG A 200 -8.42 13.00 4.20
CA ARG A 200 -7.39 11.99 3.96
C ARG A 200 -6.02 12.32 4.58
N TYR A 201 -5.71 13.61 4.76
CA TYR A 201 -4.41 14.09 5.23
C TYR A 201 -4.57 15.30 6.17
N PRO A 202 -5.18 15.11 7.35
CA PRO A 202 -5.50 16.19 8.30
C PRO A 202 -4.26 16.95 8.79
N GLU A 203 -3.08 16.33 8.78
CA GLU A 203 -1.81 16.93 9.17
C GLU A 203 -1.40 18.13 8.29
N TYR A 204 -1.95 18.25 7.08
CA TYR A 204 -1.66 19.37 6.18
C TYR A 204 -2.70 20.50 6.20
N ALA A 205 -3.77 20.36 6.99
CA ALA A 205 -4.90 21.30 7.00
C ALA A 205 -4.50 22.77 7.19
N SER A 206 -3.60 23.06 8.14
CA SER A 206 -3.15 24.44 8.41
C SER A 206 -2.34 25.06 7.26
N SER A 207 -1.58 24.23 6.53
CA SER A 207 -0.82 24.69 5.36
C SER A 207 -1.74 24.97 4.18
N ILE A 208 -2.78 24.16 4.06
CA ILE A 208 -3.83 24.25 3.04
C ILE A 208 -4.68 25.52 3.22
N ASP A 209 -5.05 25.86 4.45
CA ASP A 209 -5.79 27.10 4.76
C ASP A 209 -4.99 28.36 4.49
N SER A 210 -3.70 28.35 4.84
CA SER A 210 -2.79 29.47 4.56
C SER A 210 -2.68 29.72 3.05
N LEU A 211 -2.54 28.66 2.26
CA LEU A 211 -2.47 28.75 0.81
C LEU A 211 -3.77 29.33 0.22
N TYR A 212 -4.95 28.94 0.73
CA TYR A 212 -6.22 29.49 0.26
C TYR A 212 -6.32 31.00 0.51
N GLN A 213 -5.96 31.45 1.71
CA GLN A 213 -6.02 32.86 2.07
C GLN A 213 -5.04 33.69 1.23
N ASP A 214 -3.83 33.18 1.00
CA ASP A 214 -2.81 33.84 0.19
C ASP A 214 -3.24 34.03 -1.27
N VAL A 215 -4.04 33.11 -1.80
CA VAL A 215 -4.44 33.18 -3.21
C VAL A 215 -5.75 33.93 -3.42
N THR A 216 -6.75 33.72 -2.57
CA THR A 216 -8.07 34.32 -2.76
C THR A 216 -8.22 35.66 -2.04
N GLY A 217 -7.31 35.98 -1.11
CA GLY A 217 -7.46 37.11 -0.17
C GLY A 217 -8.59 36.92 0.85
N LYS A 218 -9.29 35.78 0.82
CA LYS A 218 -10.41 35.45 1.71
C LYS A 218 -9.97 34.47 2.77
N LYS A 219 -10.41 34.65 4.01
CA LYS A 219 -10.39 33.57 5.00
C LYS A 219 -11.55 32.61 4.73
N ARG A 220 -11.27 31.31 4.67
CA ARG A 220 -12.32 30.29 4.66
C ARG A 220 -13.12 30.38 5.96
N LYS A 221 -14.45 30.38 5.85
CA LYS A 221 -15.34 30.14 6.98
C LYS A 221 -15.73 28.67 6.93
N PHE A 222 -15.09 27.83 7.73
CA PHE A 222 -15.74 26.58 8.09
C PHE A 222 -16.95 26.93 8.94
N GLY A 223 -18.15 26.78 8.37
CA GLY A 223 -19.31 26.46 9.18
C GLY A 223 -19.18 24.99 9.52
N ILE A 224 -18.71 24.69 10.74
CA ILE A 224 -18.93 23.37 11.33
C ILE A 224 -20.41 23.30 11.72
#